data_AF-A0A498GYX4-F1
#
_entry.id   AF-A0A498GYX4-F1
#
_cell.length_a   1.000
_cell.length_b   1.000
_cell.length_c   1.000
_cell.angle_alpha   90.00
_cell.angle_beta   90.00
_cell.angle_gamma   90.00
#
_symmetry.space_group_name_H-M   'P 1'
#
loop_
_entity.id
_entity.type
_entity.pdbx_description
1 polymer ?
#
loop_
_entity_poly.entity_id
_entity_poly.type
_entity_poly.pdbx_seq_one_letter_code
_entity_poly.pdbx_strand_id
1 'polypeptide(L)'
;MEFKYVQTTCPYCGTGCSFNLVVKDGKVAGTAPYQRSPVNEGKVCPKGTYAHEFVNSPDRLTKPLIKKDGQFVEATWDEAYDLIAQKLKSYKPDELACLSSARTSNEDNYALMKFARGALKTRHIDHCARLCHASTVAGLAASFGS
;
A
#
# COMPACT_ATOMS: atom_id res chain seq x y z
N MET A 1 -21.97 1.43 -23.61
CA MET A 1 -20.60 1.04 -23.25
C MET A 1 -19.87 2.32 -22.90
N GLU A 2 -19.65 2.54 -21.60
CA GLU A 2 -19.08 3.78 -21.08
C GLU A 2 -17.58 3.57 -20.80
N PHE A 3 -16.75 4.43 -21.38
CA PHE A 3 -15.30 4.45 -21.11
C PHE A 3 -14.93 5.72 -20.36
N LYS A 4 -14.11 5.56 -19.33
CA LYS A 4 -13.50 6.66 -18.57
C LYS A 4 -11.99 6.46 -18.53
N TYR A 5 -11.27 7.56 -18.72
CA TYR A 5 -9.82 7.61 -18.54
C TYR A 5 -9.55 8.37 -17.25
N VAL A 6 -9.03 7.66 -16.26
CA VAL A 6 -8.77 8.20 -14.93
C VAL A 6 -7.27 8.30 -14.74
N GLN A 7 -6.74 9.52 -14.67
CA GLN A 7 -5.32 9.75 -14.44
C GLN A 7 -4.90 9.22 -13.07
N THR A 8 -3.77 8.52 -13.02
CA THR A 8 -3.18 7.99 -11.79
C THR A 8 -1.65 7.92 -11.92
N THR A 9 -1.01 7.46 -10.85
CA THR A 9 0.43 7.22 -10.76
C THR A 9 0.71 5.72 -10.73
N CYS A 10 1.81 5.31 -11.38
CA CYS A 10 2.26 3.94 -11.43
C CYS A 10 2.59 3.40 -10.02
N PRO A 11 2.03 2.25 -9.61
CA PRO A 11 2.22 1.72 -8.25
C PRO A 11 3.52 0.92 -8.09
N TYR A 12 4.46 0.95 -9.04
CA TYR A 12 5.65 0.10 -9.03
C TYR A 12 6.89 0.79 -8.44
N CYS A 13 7.83 1.23 -9.28
CA CYS A 13 9.09 1.82 -8.83
C CYS A 13 8.92 3.28 -8.41
N GLY A 14 9.93 3.82 -7.72
CA GLY A 14 9.95 5.21 -7.24
C GLY A 14 10.03 6.29 -8.32
N THR A 15 10.05 5.93 -9.62
CA THR A 15 10.05 6.92 -10.70
C THR A 15 8.76 7.74 -10.72
N GLY A 16 7.61 7.12 -10.40
CA GLY A 16 6.33 7.84 -10.32
C GLY A 16 5.71 8.22 -11.67
N CYS A 17 5.89 7.40 -12.71
CA CYS A 17 5.26 7.62 -14.02
C CYS A 17 3.74 7.82 -13.89
N SER A 18 3.17 8.80 -14.59
CA SER A 18 1.72 8.98 -14.67
C SER A 18 1.14 8.30 -15.92
N PHE A 19 -0.05 7.73 -15.78
CA PHE A 19 -0.82 7.15 -16.88
C PHE A 19 -2.32 7.23 -16.58
N ASN A 20 -3.16 6.88 -17.55
CA ASN A 20 -4.60 6.76 -17.36
C ASN A 20 -4.98 5.30 -17.13
N LEU A 21 -5.77 5.02 -16.09
CA LEU A 21 -6.54 3.79 -16.03
C LEU A 21 -7.72 3.89 -17.00
N VAL A 22 -7.87 2.90 -17.85
CA VAL A 22 -9.03 2.77 -18.73
C VAL A 22 -10.08 1.99 -17.97
N VAL A 23 -11.18 2.66 -17.61
CA VAL A 23 -12.31 2.06 -16.92
C VAL A 23 -13.43 1.87 -17.93
N LYS A 24 -13.88 0.63 -18.10
CA LYS A 24 -14.99 0.25 -18.97
C LYS A 24 -16.11 -0.30 -18.11
N ASP A 25 -17.29 0.31 -18.19
CA ASP A 25 -18.50 -0.14 -17.48
C ASP A 25 -18.23 -0.39 -15.97
N GLY A 26 -17.48 0.52 -15.34
CA GLY A 26 -17.11 0.47 -13.91
C GLY A 26 -15.94 -0.45 -13.55
N LYS A 27 -15.38 -1.21 -14.50
CA LYS A 27 -14.22 -2.10 -14.27
C LYS A 27 -12.97 -1.57 -14.93
N VAL A 28 -11.84 -1.70 -14.24
CA VAL A 28 -10.53 -1.38 -14.84
C VAL A 28 -10.25 -2.40 -15.94
N ALA A 29 -10.07 -1.91 -17.17
CA ALA A 29 -9.89 -2.72 -18.37
C ALA A 29 -8.52 -2.55 -19.03
N GLY A 30 -7.75 -1.53 -18.62
CA GLY A 30 -6.45 -1.28 -19.24
C GLY A 30 -5.71 -0.08 -18.65
N THR A 31 -4.55 0.21 -19.24
CA THR A 31 -3.84 1.47 -19.04
C THR A 31 -3.69 2.18 -20.39
N ALA A 32 -3.61 3.50 -20.37
CA ALA A 32 -3.33 4.33 -21.53
C ALA A 32 -2.31 5.43 -21.18
N PRO A 33 -1.46 5.85 -22.13
CA PRO A 33 -0.51 6.94 -21.92
C PRO A 33 -1.15 8.22 -21.38
N TYR A 34 -0.40 8.96 -20.58
CA TYR A 34 -0.68 10.36 -20.23
C TYR A 34 0.48 11.24 -20.70
N GLN A 35 0.34 11.84 -21.88
CA GLN A 35 1.43 12.54 -22.57
C GLN A 35 1.91 13.79 -21.82
N ARG A 36 1.02 14.41 -21.01
CA ARG A 36 1.34 15.61 -20.23
C ARG A 36 2.11 15.31 -18.93
N SER A 37 2.50 14.08 -18.66
CA SER A 37 3.28 13.79 -17.46
C SER A 37 4.68 14.42 -17.56
N PRO A 38 5.10 15.24 -16.59
CA PRO A 38 6.47 15.77 -16.54
C PRO A 38 7.50 14.68 -16.20
N VAL A 39 7.06 13.53 -15.67
CA VAL A 39 7.93 12.44 -15.23
C VAL A 39 8.31 11.53 -16.38
N ASN A 40 7.35 11.20 -17.25
CA ASN A 40 7.52 10.14 -18.25
C ASN A 40 7.03 10.50 -19.66
N GLU A 41 6.44 11.68 -19.89
CA GLU A 41 6.02 12.14 -21.23
C GLU A 41 5.15 11.11 -21.98
N GLY A 42 4.31 10.38 -21.25
CA GLY A 42 3.46 9.31 -21.80
C GLY A 42 4.13 7.94 -21.97
N LYS A 43 5.43 7.80 -21.73
CA LYS A 43 6.15 6.51 -21.83
C LYS A 43 5.93 5.67 -20.58
N VAL A 44 5.72 4.36 -20.73
CA VAL A 44 5.62 3.43 -19.60
C VAL A 44 6.37 2.14 -19.94
N CYS A 45 6.99 1.52 -18.93
CA CYS A 45 7.61 0.20 -19.08
C CYS A 45 6.54 -0.91 -19.06
N PRO A 46 6.89 -2.18 -19.36
CA PRO A 46 5.92 -3.29 -19.36
C PRO A 46 5.12 -3.41 -18.06
N LYS A 47 5.76 -3.20 -16.89
CA LYS A 47 5.05 -3.21 -15.60
C LYS A 47 3.93 -2.16 -15.54
N GLY A 48 4.19 -0.95 -16.05
CA GLY A 48 3.21 0.12 -16.10
C GLY A 48 2.06 -0.20 -17.05
N THR A 49 2.36 -0.72 -18.23
CA THR A 49 1.36 -1.12 -19.24
C THR A 49 0.36 -2.14 -18.66
N TYR A 50 0.86 -3.16 -17.95
CA TYR A 50 0.07 -4.24 -17.38
C TYR A 50 -0.31 -4.03 -15.90
N ALA A 51 -0.14 -2.81 -15.37
CA ALA A 51 -0.40 -2.48 -13.96
C ALA A 51 -1.86 -2.69 -13.52
N HIS A 52 -2.78 -2.90 -14.45
CA HIS A 52 -4.20 -3.09 -14.19
C HIS A 52 -4.60 -4.55 -13.95
N GLU A 53 -3.79 -5.53 -14.38
CA GLU A 53 -4.20 -6.94 -14.45
C GLU A 53 -4.54 -7.53 -13.08
N PHE A 54 -3.75 -7.20 -12.05
CA PHE A 54 -3.95 -7.75 -10.72
C PHE A 54 -5.21 -7.20 -10.02
N VAL A 55 -5.78 -6.09 -10.50
CA VAL A 55 -6.96 -5.46 -9.88
C VAL A 55 -8.17 -6.39 -9.91
N ASN A 56 -8.32 -7.12 -11.02
CA ASN A 56 -9.44 -8.04 -11.25
C ASN A 56 -9.03 -9.51 -11.19
N SER A 57 -7.86 -9.82 -10.62
CA SER A 57 -7.41 -11.21 -10.47
C SER A 57 -8.44 -12.03 -9.68
N PRO A 58 -8.79 -13.26 -10.12
CA PRO A 58 -9.69 -14.13 -9.37
C PRO A 58 -9.13 -14.51 -7.99
N ASP A 59 -7.80 -14.47 -7.80
CA ASP A 59 -7.14 -14.79 -6.54
C ASP A 59 -7.18 -13.63 -5.52
N ARG A 60 -7.76 -12.48 -5.89
CA ARG A 60 -7.84 -11.32 -5.01
C ARG A 60 -8.75 -11.63 -3.83
N LEU A 61 -8.19 -11.53 -2.62
CA LEU A 61 -8.99 -11.63 -1.39
C LEU A 61 -10.04 -10.51 -1.34
N THR A 62 -11.29 -10.91 -1.09
CA THR A 62 -12.45 -10.01 -1.01
C THR A 62 -13.09 -10.01 0.38
N LYS A 63 -12.66 -10.90 1.27
CA LYS A 63 -13.16 -11.04 2.64
C LYS A 63 -12.00 -11.25 3.63
N PRO A 64 -12.16 -10.82 4.89
CA PRO A 64 -11.26 -11.20 5.97
C PRO A 64 -11.15 -12.72 6.13
N LEU A 65 -9.96 -13.19 6.49
CA LEU A 65 -9.70 -14.60 6.80
C LEU A 65 -9.10 -14.72 8.20
N ILE A 66 -9.71 -15.54 9.06
CA ILE A 66 -9.23 -15.81 10.42
C ILE A 66 -8.72 -17.25 10.49
N LYS A 67 -7.56 -17.46 11.12
CA LYS A 67 -7.00 -18.80 11.30
C LYS A 67 -7.66 -19.51 12.48
N LYS A 68 -8.37 -20.61 12.21
CA LYS A 68 -9.01 -21.50 13.19
C LYS A 68 -8.47 -22.92 12.97
N ASP A 69 -7.98 -23.56 14.03
CA ASP A 69 -7.43 -24.93 13.99
C ASP A 69 -6.41 -25.17 12.86
N GLY A 70 -5.56 -24.17 12.62
CA GLY A 70 -4.51 -24.26 11.60
C GLY A 70 -4.93 -23.84 10.19
N GLN A 71 -6.23 -23.64 9.92
CA GLN A 71 -6.77 -23.31 8.60
C GLN A 71 -7.36 -21.90 8.55
N PHE A 72 -7.28 -21.23 7.39
CA PHE A 72 -7.92 -19.93 7.19
C PHE A 72 -9.37 -20.11 6.80
N VAL A 73 -10.27 -19.43 7.52
CA VAL A 73 -11.71 -19.47 7.31
C VAL A 73 -12.20 -18.03 7.10
N GLU A 74 -13.14 -17.83 6.17
CA GLU A 74 -13.78 -16.53 5.95
C GLU A 74 -14.43 -16.00 7.22
N ALA A 75 -14.35 -14.68 7.42
CA ALA A 75 -14.96 -13.97 8.54
C ALA A 75 -15.60 -12.66 8.08
N THR A 76 -16.48 -12.12 8.90
CA THR A 76 -17.00 -10.77 8.74
C THR A 76 -15.97 -9.73 9.20
N TRP A 77 -16.15 -8.47 8.80
CA TRP A 77 -15.31 -7.38 9.27
C TRP A 77 -15.44 -7.16 10.79
N ASP A 78 -16.65 -7.28 11.34
CA ASP A 78 -16.88 -7.11 12.79
C ASP A 78 -16.14 -8.17 13.60
N GLU A 79 -16.26 -9.46 13.23
CA GLU A 79 -15.50 -10.55 13.87
C GLU A 79 -13.99 -10.33 13.78
N ALA A 80 -13.49 -9.90 12.62
CA ALA A 80 -12.08 -9.63 12.42
C ALA A 80 -11.59 -8.48 13.31
N TYR A 81 -12.33 -7.37 13.35
CA TYR A 81 -11.96 -6.21 14.18
C TYR A 81 -12.05 -6.51 15.67
N ASP A 82 -13.07 -7.22 16.12
CA ASP A 82 -13.21 -7.62 17.52
C ASP A 82 -12.03 -8.49 17.97
N LEU A 83 -11.66 -9.48 17.15
CA LEU A 83 -10.50 -10.33 17.43
C LEU A 83 -9.20 -9.52 17.49
N ILE A 84 -8.96 -8.64 16.51
CA ILE A 84 -7.78 -7.78 16.45
C ILE A 84 -7.72 -6.89 17.69
N ALA A 85 -8.82 -6.21 18.02
CA ALA A 85 -8.88 -5.29 19.16
C ALA A 85 -8.67 -6.01 20.49
N GLN A 86 -9.28 -7.19 20.69
CA GLN A 86 -9.08 -8.01 21.89
C GLN A 86 -7.62 -8.44 22.03
N LYS A 87 -6.99 -8.91 20.94
CA LYS A 87 -5.58 -9.32 20.95
C LYS A 87 -4.66 -8.14 21.23
N LEU A 88 -4.82 -7.02 20.52
CA LEU A 88 -3.97 -5.84 20.72
C LEU A 88 -4.04 -5.31 22.16
N LYS A 89 -5.23 -5.32 22.79
CA LYS A 89 -5.40 -4.93 24.20
C LYS A 89 -4.69 -5.85 25.20
N SER A 90 -4.41 -7.10 24.82
CA SER A 90 -3.75 -8.08 25.71
C SER A 90 -2.23 -7.92 25.78
N TYR A 91 -1.64 -7.08 24.92
CA TYR A 91 -0.20 -6.83 24.85
C TYR A 91 0.15 -5.44 25.39
N LYS A 92 1.35 -5.33 25.96
CA LYS A 92 1.93 -4.04 26.33
C LYS A 92 2.48 -3.32 25.10
N PRO A 93 2.64 -1.98 25.15
CA PRO A 93 3.16 -1.21 24.02
C PRO A 93 4.49 -1.72 23.44
N ASP A 94 5.42 -2.18 24.27
CA ASP A 94 6.73 -2.72 23.83
C ASP A 94 6.65 -4.11 23.17
N GLU A 95 5.50 -4.81 23.27
CA GLU A 95 5.27 -6.12 22.65
C GLU A 95 4.57 -6.00 21.29
N LEU A 96 4.22 -4.78 20.89
CA LEU A 96 3.49 -4.48 19.67
C LEU A 96 4.41 -3.80 18.65
N ALA A 97 4.29 -4.22 17.39
CA ALA A 97 4.95 -3.58 16.26
C ALA A 97 4.00 -3.37 15.09
N CYS A 98 4.25 -2.32 14.29
CA CYS A 98 3.56 -2.05 13.04
C CYS A 98 4.55 -2.00 11.88
N LEU A 99 4.20 -2.62 10.75
CA LEU A 99 4.97 -2.52 9.52
C LEU A 99 4.13 -1.83 8.46
N SER A 100 4.60 -0.66 8.02
CA SER A 100 3.98 0.12 6.96
C SER A 100 4.55 -0.27 5.59
N SER A 101 4.03 0.31 4.51
CA SER A 101 4.41 -0.04 3.15
C SER A 101 4.69 1.18 2.29
N ALA A 102 5.79 1.18 1.55
CA ALA A 102 6.05 2.20 0.51
C ALA A 102 5.14 2.02 -0.74
N ARG A 103 4.25 1.04 -0.73
CA ARG A 103 3.29 0.76 -1.81
C ARG A 103 1.90 1.33 -1.53
N THR A 104 1.66 1.81 -0.31
CA THR A 104 0.43 2.52 0.07
C THR A 104 0.64 4.03 -0.04
N SER A 105 -0.43 4.80 0.18
CA SER A 105 -0.33 6.25 0.18
C SER A 105 0.47 6.78 1.38
N ASN A 106 0.89 8.04 1.30
CA ASN A 106 1.56 8.72 2.42
C ASN A 106 0.58 8.94 3.57
N GLU A 107 -0.69 9.17 3.25
CA GLU A 107 -1.81 9.33 4.17
C GLU A 107 -2.04 8.05 4.98
N ASP A 108 -2.02 6.88 4.34
CA ASP A 108 -2.13 5.59 5.02
C ASP A 108 -0.95 5.36 5.98
N ASN A 109 0.27 5.65 5.51
CA ASN A 109 1.47 5.52 6.33
C ASN A 109 1.45 6.48 7.53
N TYR A 110 0.96 7.71 7.33
CA TYR A 110 0.79 8.68 8.39
C TYR A 110 -0.29 8.25 9.40
N ALA A 111 -1.41 7.72 8.92
CA ALA A 111 -2.47 7.17 9.75
C ALA A 111 -1.96 5.99 10.59
N LEU A 112 -1.19 5.07 10.00
CA LEU A 112 -0.60 3.94 10.73
C LEU A 112 0.43 4.40 11.77
N MET A 113 1.26 5.41 11.45
CA MET A 113 2.18 6.01 12.41
C MET A 113 1.45 6.65 13.60
N LYS A 114 0.38 7.40 13.31
CA LYS A 114 -0.50 7.96 14.36
C LYS A 114 -1.16 6.88 15.19
N PHE A 115 -1.62 5.79 14.57
CA PHE A 115 -2.20 4.66 15.29
C PHE A 115 -1.16 3.99 16.20
N ALA A 116 0.02 3.66 15.67
CA ALA A 116 1.09 3.02 16.43
C ALA A 116 1.54 3.86 17.64
N ARG A 117 1.88 5.14 17.43
CA ARG A 117 2.41 6.01 18.49
C ARG A 117 1.31 6.60 19.37
N GLY A 118 0.17 6.91 18.78
CA GLY A 118 -0.94 7.60 19.44
C GLY A 118 -1.89 6.66 20.18
N ALA A 119 -2.32 5.57 19.55
CA ALA A 119 -3.28 4.63 20.13
C ALA A 119 -2.59 3.45 20.82
N LEU A 120 -1.68 2.75 20.13
CA LEU A 120 -0.96 1.60 20.70
C LEU A 120 0.18 2.00 21.65
N LYS A 121 0.60 3.28 21.62
CA LYS A 121 1.72 3.82 22.39
C LYS A 121 3.06 3.11 22.15
N THR A 122 3.21 2.42 21.01
CA THR A 122 4.44 1.73 20.66
C THR A 122 5.37 2.63 19.86
N ARG A 123 6.68 2.50 20.09
CA ARG A 123 7.72 3.09 19.24
C ARG A 123 8.06 2.21 18.04
N HIS A 124 7.64 0.94 18.07
CA HIS A 124 8.01 -0.07 17.08
C HIS A 124 7.14 0.07 15.84
N ILE A 125 7.52 1.01 14.98
CA ILE A 125 6.99 1.15 13.64
C ILE A 125 8.14 1.25 12.65
N ASP A 126 8.08 0.45 11.59
CA ASP A 126 9.06 0.50 10.50
C ASP A 126 8.39 0.24 9.15
N HIS A 127 9.17 0.31 8.07
CA HIS A 127 8.70 0.14 6.70
C HIS A 127 9.80 -0.43 5.80
N CYS A 128 9.43 -0.84 4.58
CA CYS A 128 10.35 -1.53 3.67
C CYS A 128 11.61 -0.73 3.27
N ALA A 129 11.63 0.61 3.36
CA ALA A 129 12.85 1.35 3.03
C ALA A 129 13.97 1.15 4.06
N ARG A 130 13.68 0.54 5.23
CA ARG A 130 14.72 0.05 6.15
C ARG A 130 15.75 -0.82 5.43
N LEU A 131 15.28 -1.69 4.53
CA LEU A 131 16.13 -2.63 3.79
C LEU A 131 16.75 -1.98 2.54
N CYS A 132 16.08 -1.00 1.94
CA CYS A 132 16.49 -0.46 0.64
C CYS A 132 17.39 0.78 0.74
N HIS A 133 17.02 1.76 1.58
CA HIS A 133 17.62 3.10 1.55
C HIS A 133 17.98 3.66 2.95
N ALA A 134 17.93 2.85 4.01
CA ALA A 134 18.30 3.32 5.35
C ALA A 134 19.74 3.84 5.43
N SER A 135 20.67 3.21 4.71
CA SER A 135 22.07 3.67 4.62
C SER A 135 22.18 5.02 3.91
N THR A 136 21.41 5.25 2.85
CA THR A 136 21.35 6.53 2.15
C THR A 136 20.86 7.64 3.09
N VAL A 137 19.78 7.40 3.84
CA VAL A 137 19.24 8.37 4.81
C VAL A 137 20.29 8.70 5.88
N ALA A 138 20.93 7.69 6.47
CA ALA A 138 21.96 7.93 7.49
C ALA A 138 23.16 8.73 6.94
N GLY A 139 23.61 8.41 5.72
CA GLY A 139 24.73 9.10 5.08
C GLY A 139 24.44 10.55 4.70
N LEU A 140 23.26 10.81 4.13
CA LEU A 140 22.83 12.17 3.79
C LEU A 140 22.55 13.01 5.03
N ALA A 141 21.92 12.44 6.07
CA ALA A 141 21.74 13.12 7.34
C ALA A 141 23.07 13.54 7.98
N ALA A 142 24.08 12.66 7.96
CA ALA A 142 25.41 12.97 8.50
C ALA A 142 26.16 14.03 7.68
N SER A 143 25.97 14.06 6.36
CA SER A 143 26.73 14.94 5.45
C SER A 143 26.04 16.29 5.21
N PHE A 144 24.71 16.31 5.16
CA PHE A 144 23.90 17.45 4.70
C PHE A 144 22.77 17.83 5.66
N GLY A 145 22.54 17.08 6.75
CA GLY A 145 21.56 17.40 7.78
C GLY A 145 20.14 16.84 7.57
N SER A 146 19.89 16.14 6.47
CA SER A 146 18.65 15.38 6.24
C SER A 146 18.83 14.24 5.25
#